data_AF-A0A2E5RHB0-F1
#
_entry.id   AF-A0A2E5RHB0-F1
#
_cell.length_a   1.000
_cell.length_b   1.000
_cell.length_c   1.000
_cell.angle_alpha   90.00
_cell.angle_beta   90.00
_cell.angle_gamma   90.00
#
_symmetry.space_group_name_H-M   'P 1'
#
loop_
_entity.id
_entity.type
_entity.pdbx_description
1 polymer ?
#
loop_
_entity_poly.entity_id
_entity_poly.type
_entity_poly.pdbx_seq_one_letter_code
_entity_poly.pdbx_strand_id
1 'polypeptide(L)'
;MANQIKKILAPRWDNREQTRVRCTFSYEDGTSITASVTETQAGNPDWKQIFEEYKEEDIGDFIPNAKDKVHKNNRQTQLNRQKDLNEALFAAKLEAFEIPEVRDSKNRILKARVRKAKSLGEIYIFAGAIVTESLSETA
;
A
#
# COMPACT_ATOMS: atom_id res chain seq x y z
N MET A 1 20.82 20.57 -31.02
CA MET A 1 20.26 19.21 -31.18
C MET A 1 18.77 19.36 -31.46
N ALA A 2 18.28 18.56 -32.40
CA ALA A 2 17.08 18.80 -33.21
C ALA A 2 15.82 19.15 -32.40
N ASN A 3 15.07 20.12 -32.92
CA ASN A 3 13.72 20.46 -32.51
C ASN A 3 12.82 19.28 -32.89
N GLN A 4 12.75 18.24 -32.04
CA GLN A 4 11.86 17.11 -32.27
C GLN A 4 10.42 17.61 -32.21
N ILE A 5 9.71 17.56 -33.34
CA ILE A 5 8.30 17.93 -33.41
C ILE A 5 7.54 16.93 -32.53
N LYS A 6 7.10 17.42 -31.36
CA LYS A 6 6.31 16.69 -30.38
C LYS A 6 4.85 16.97 -30.69
N LYS A 7 4.13 16.02 -31.28
CA LYS A 7 2.67 16.15 -31.45
C LYS A 7 1.99 15.73 -30.14
N ILE A 8 1.16 16.60 -29.59
CA ILE A 8 0.38 16.31 -28.39
C ILE A 8 -0.91 15.61 -28.81
N LEU A 9 -1.19 14.45 -28.22
CA LEU A 9 -2.37 13.63 -28.52
C LEU A 9 -3.19 13.39 -27.25
N ALA A 10 -4.51 13.42 -27.42
CA ALA A 10 -5.51 13.11 -26.41
C ALA A 10 -5.26 13.80 -25.05
N PRO A 11 -5.12 15.13 -25.00
CA PRO A 11 -5.07 15.85 -23.72
C PRO A 11 -6.39 15.66 -22.97
N ARG A 12 -6.29 15.27 -21.70
CA ARG A 12 -7.43 15.07 -20.82
C ARG A 12 -7.08 15.43 -19.39
N TRP A 13 -8.06 15.83 -18.60
CA TRP A 13 -7.86 16.07 -17.17
C TRP A 13 -7.52 14.78 -16.41
N ASP A 14 -6.46 14.82 -15.60
CA ASP A 14 -6.00 13.68 -14.79
C ASP A 14 -6.58 13.70 -13.36
N ASN A 15 -7.20 14.82 -12.98
CA ASN A 15 -7.93 15.00 -11.72
C ASN A 15 -9.15 15.92 -11.89
N ARG A 16 -10.06 15.87 -10.91
CA ARG A 16 -11.26 16.72 -10.88
C ARG A 16 -10.99 18.19 -10.65
N GLU A 17 -9.85 18.51 -10.03
CA GLU A 17 -9.45 19.88 -9.72
C GLU A 17 -8.82 20.58 -10.94
N GLN A 18 -8.67 19.88 -12.06
CA GLN A 18 -8.11 20.42 -13.31
C GLN A 18 -6.74 21.08 -13.12
N THR A 19 -5.92 20.51 -12.22
CA THR A 19 -4.54 20.98 -11.98
C THR A 19 -3.49 20.11 -12.69
N ARG A 20 -3.92 19.02 -13.33
CA ARG A 20 -3.06 18.07 -14.02
C ARG A 20 -3.71 17.61 -15.31
N VAL A 21 -2.98 17.69 -16.42
CA VAL A 21 -3.41 17.20 -17.74
C VAL A 21 -2.59 15.99 -18.11
N ARG A 22 -3.26 14.87 -18.41
CA ARG A 22 -2.62 13.71 -19.01
C ARG A 22 -2.69 13.84 -20.52
N CYS A 23 -1.55 13.71 -21.19
CA CYS A 23 -1.47 13.69 -22.64
C CYS A 23 -0.41 12.69 -23.11
N THR A 24 -0.51 12.29 -24.37
CA THR A 24 0.48 11.44 -25.03
C THR A 24 1.27 12.27 -26.02
N PHE A 25 2.59 12.31 -25.83
CA PHE A 25 3.51 12.98 -26.71
C PHE A 25 4.02 12.00 -27.76
N SER A 26 3.76 12.27 -29.03
CA SER A 26 4.25 11.50 -30.16
C SER A 26 5.44 12.22 -30.78
N TYR A 27 6.56 11.51 -30.91
CA TYR A 27 7.79 12.01 -31.52
C TYR A 27 7.96 11.43 -32.94
N GLU A 28 8.76 12.09 -33.78
CA GLU A 28 9.00 11.67 -35.18
C GLU A 28 9.72 10.32 -35.31
N ASP A 29 10.44 9.89 -34.27
CA ASP A 29 11.08 8.57 -34.20
C ASP A 29 10.09 7.41 -33.99
N GLY A 30 8.79 7.72 -33.94
CA GLY A 30 7.71 6.77 -33.72
C GLY A 30 7.50 6.40 -32.25
N THR A 31 8.28 6.97 -31.33
CA THR A 31 8.05 6.77 -29.89
C THR A 31 6.89 7.64 -29.41
N SER A 32 6.12 7.10 -28.47
CA SER A 32 5.04 7.83 -27.81
C SER A 32 5.14 7.68 -26.30
N ILE A 33 5.10 8.79 -25.57
CA ILE A 33 5.19 8.80 -24.11
C ILE A 33 3.90 9.39 -23.55
N THR A 34 3.24 8.67 -22.65
CA THR A 34 2.10 9.22 -21.90
C THR A 34 2.59 9.80 -20.58
N ALA A 35 2.32 11.07 -20.35
CA ALA A 35 2.75 11.79 -19.15
C ALA A 35 1.57 12.55 -18.51
N SER A 36 1.70 12.82 -17.21
CA SER A 36 0.81 13.72 -16.47
C SER A 36 1.56 15.01 -16.20
N VAL A 37 1.10 16.10 -16.82
CA VAL A 37 1.73 17.41 -16.85
C VAL A 37 1.00 18.32 -15.87
N THR A 38 1.75 19.08 -15.08
CA THR A 38 1.22 20.04 -14.11
C THR A 38 1.94 21.37 -14.25
N GLU A 39 1.25 22.46 -13.91
CA GLU A 39 1.91 23.75 -13.71
C GLU A 39 2.86 23.67 -12.51
N THR A 40 4.07 24.20 -12.67
CA THR A 40 5.10 24.28 -11.62
C THR A 40 5.42 25.75 -11.36
N GLN A 41 5.99 26.06 -10.20
CA GLN A 41 6.34 27.45 -9.83
C GLN A 41 7.34 28.11 -10.81
N ALA A 42 8.19 27.32 -11.47
CA ALA A 42 9.13 27.79 -12.49
C ALA A 42 8.51 27.90 -13.90
N GLY A 43 7.24 27.50 -14.06
CA GLY A 43 6.55 27.37 -15.34
C GLY A 43 6.95 26.09 -16.07
N ASN A 44 6.03 25.15 -16.20
CA ASN A 44 6.28 23.93 -16.96
C ASN A 44 6.11 24.22 -18.47
N PRO A 45 7.15 24.04 -19.30
CA PRO A 45 7.05 24.30 -20.74
C PRO A 45 6.01 23.40 -21.43
N ASP A 46 5.87 22.15 -20.98
CA ASP A 46 4.85 21.23 -21.51
C ASP A 46 3.43 21.69 -21.18
N TRP A 47 3.23 22.35 -20.03
CA TRP A 47 1.94 22.92 -19.65
C TRP A 47 1.57 24.07 -20.57
N LYS A 48 2.50 25.00 -20.80
CA LYS A 48 2.30 26.12 -21.73
C LYS A 48 2.00 25.63 -23.14
N GLN A 49 2.75 24.65 -23.62
CA GLN A 49 2.56 24.08 -24.96
C GLN A 49 1.16 23.45 -25.15
N ILE A 50 0.66 22.73 -24.13
CA ILE A 50 -0.70 22.16 -24.17
C ILE A 50 -1.75 23.25 -24.33
N PHE A 51 -1.66 24.34 -23.56
CA PHE A 51 -2.63 25.44 -23.59
C PHE A 51 -2.44 26.41 -24.76
N GLU A 52 -1.30 26.37 -25.45
CA GLU A 52 -1.08 27.05 -26.74
C GLU A 52 -1.72 26.30 -27.91
N GLU A 53 -1.71 24.95 -27.88
CA GLU A 53 -2.26 24.10 -28.95
C GLU A 53 -3.73 23.73 -28.74
N TYR A 54 -4.18 23.60 -27.49
CA TYR A 54 -5.53 23.21 -27.10
C TYR A 54 -6.14 24.25 -26.16
N LYS A 55 -7.39 24.64 -26.40
CA LYS A 55 -8.14 25.42 -25.41
C LYS A 55 -8.61 24.51 -24.29
N GLU A 56 -8.95 25.11 -23.15
CA GLU A 56 -9.47 24.38 -21.98
C GLU A 56 -10.71 23.52 -22.33
N GLU A 57 -11.55 24.02 -23.24
CA GLU A 57 -12.75 23.33 -23.75
C GLU A 57 -12.41 22.11 -24.63
N ASP A 58 -11.23 22.10 -25.24
CA ASP A 58 -10.75 21.00 -26.10
C ASP A 58 -10.07 19.88 -25.27
N ILE A 59 -9.78 20.13 -23.99
CA ILE A 59 -9.22 19.13 -23.07
C ILE A 59 -10.34 18.23 -22.57
N GLY A 60 -10.21 16.93 -22.84
CA GLY A 60 -11.22 15.95 -22.45
C GLY A 60 -11.43 15.86 -20.93
N ASP A 61 -12.65 15.52 -20.52
CA ASP A 61 -13.05 15.38 -19.12
C ASP A 61 -12.21 14.35 -18.34
N PHE A 62 -12.16 14.55 -17.02
CA PHE A 62 -11.54 13.58 -16.11
C PHE A 62 -12.35 12.28 -16.08
N ILE A 63 -11.74 11.22 -16.59
CA ILE A 63 -12.25 9.85 -16.48
C ILE A 63 -11.47 9.14 -15.38
N PRO A 64 -12.10 8.80 -14.24
CA PRO A 64 -11.42 8.04 -13.19
C PRO A 64 -10.99 6.68 -13.74
N ASN A 65 -9.68 6.41 -13.77
CA ASN A 65 -9.18 5.12 -14.22
C ASN A 65 -9.69 4.02 -13.29
N ALA A 66 -10.25 2.93 -13.84
CA ALA A 66 -10.68 1.76 -13.07
C ALA A 66 -9.54 1.16 -12.22
N LYS A 67 -8.28 1.28 -12.69
CA LYS A 67 -7.09 0.82 -11.96
C LYS A 67 -6.86 1.55 -10.63
N ASP A 68 -7.25 2.83 -10.51
CA ASP A 68 -7.05 3.61 -9.27
C ASP A 68 -8.00 3.16 -8.15
N LYS A 69 -9.21 2.71 -8.51
CA LYS A 69 -10.15 2.10 -7.57
C LYS A 69 -9.62 0.77 -7.01
N VAL A 70 -9.01 -0.05 -7.87
CA VAL A 70 -8.44 -1.35 -7.47
C VAL A 70 -7.25 -1.17 -6.50
N HIS A 71 -6.34 -0.23 -6.77
CA HIS A 71 -5.20 0.02 -5.87
C HIS A 71 -5.62 0.53 -4.49
N LYS A 72 -6.60 1.44 -4.44
CA LYS A 72 -7.17 1.92 -3.16
C LYS A 72 -7.84 0.79 -2.38
N ASN A 73 -8.64 -0.04 -3.06
CA ASN A 73 -9.30 -1.19 -2.42
C ASN A 73 -8.27 -2.22 -1.93
N ASN A 74 -7.25 -2.55 -2.72
CA ASN A 74 -6.22 -3.51 -2.34
C ASN A 74 -5.39 -3.03 -1.14
N ARG A 75 -5.07 -1.73 -1.08
CA ARG A 75 -4.38 -1.17 0.10
C ARG A 75 -5.25 -1.23 1.34
N GLN A 76 -6.54 -0.90 1.22
CA GLN A 76 -7.46 -0.95 2.35
C GLN A 76 -7.70 -2.38 2.84
N THR A 77 -7.84 -3.35 1.93
CA THR A 77 -8.02 -4.76 2.31
C THR A 77 -6.77 -5.34 2.97
N GLN A 78 -5.57 -4.97 2.51
CA GLN A 78 -4.32 -5.37 3.17
C GLN A 78 -4.20 -4.79 4.58
N LEU A 79 -4.53 -3.51 4.76
CA LEU A 79 -4.51 -2.86 6.07
C LEU A 79 -5.51 -3.52 7.04
N ASN A 80 -6.72 -3.82 6.56
CA ASN A 80 -7.73 -4.51 7.36
C ASN A 80 -7.26 -5.91 7.73
N ARG A 81 -6.75 -6.69 6.77
CA ARG A 81 -6.20 -8.04 7.04
C ARG A 81 -5.07 -8.01 8.06
N GLN A 82 -4.20 -7.01 8.02
CA GLN A 82 -3.12 -6.88 8.99
C GLN A 82 -3.64 -6.56 10.40
N LYS A 83 -4.71 -5.76 10.51
CA LYS A 83 -5.38 -5.50 11.78
C LYS A 83 -6.03 -6.77 12.32
N ASP A 84 -6.79 -7.47 11.50
CA ASP A 84 -7.46 -8.72 11.90
C ASP A 84 -6.46 -9.76 12.40
N LEU A 85 -5.31 -9.90 11.72
CA LEU A 85 -4.23 -10.79 12.15
C LEU A 85 -3.61 -10.36 13.48
N ASN A 86 -3.41 -9.06 13.70
CA ASN A 86 -2.85 -8.56 14.95
C ASN A 86 -3.82 -8.74 16.13
N GLU A 87 -5.12 -8.54 15.91
CA GLU A 87 -6.16 -8.80 16.90
C GLU A 87 -6.24 -10.29 17.25
N ALA A 88 -6.22 -11.17 16.24
CA ALA A 88 -6.19 -12.61 16.44
C ALA A 88 -4.94 -13.06 17.22
N LEU A 89 -3.77 -12.51 16.90
CA LEU A 89 -2.52 -12.79 17.64
C LEU A 89 -2.60 -12.30 19.08
N PHE A 90 -3.23 -11.15 19.33
CA PHE A 90 -3.40 -10.63 20.67
C PHE A 90 -4.35 -11.50 21.49
N ALA A 91 -5.49 -11.89 20.93
CA ALA A 91 -6.45 -12.78 21.57
C ALA A 91 -5.82 -14.15 21.91
N ALA A 92 -5.13 -14.78 20.96
CA ALA A 92 -4.46 -16.06 21.19
C ALA A 92 -3.35 -15.98 22.26
N LYS A 93 -2.66 -14.83 22.39
CA LYS A 93 -1.71 -14.62 23.49
C LYS A 93 -2.41 -14.57 24.83
N LEU A 94 -3.53 -13.86 24.93
CA LEU A 94 -4.31 -13.81 26.16
C LEU A 94 -4.80 -15.20 26.56
N GLU A 95 -5.38 -15.93 25.62
CA GLU A 95 -5.83 -17.32 25.81
C GLU A 95 -4.69 -18.22 26.31
N ALA A 96 -3.50 -18.14 25.71
CA ALA A 96 -2.35 -18.90 26.18
C ALA A 96 -1.96 -18.58 27.64
N PHE A 97 -2.18 -17.35 28.12
CA PHE A 97 -1.93 -16.96 29.51
C PHE A 97 -3.07 -17.31 30.47
N GLU A 98 -4.22 -17.78 29.98
CA GLU A 98 -5.29 -18.32 30.81
C GLU A 98 -5.02 -19.78 31.22
N ILE A 99 -4.14 -20.49 30.49
CA ILE A 99 -3.67 -21.83 30.83
C ILE A 99 -2.90 -21.77 32.17
N PRO A 100 -3.32 -22.49 33.24
CA PRO A 100 -2.71 -22.40 34.56
C PRO A 100 -1.20 -22.66 34.55
N GLU A 101 -0.75 -23.69 33.83
CA GLU A 101 0.65 -24.06 33.70
C GLU A 101 1.47 -22.91 33.09
N VAL A 102 0.91 -22.18 32.11
CA VAL A 102 1.58 -21.04 31.46
C VAL A 102 1.56 -19.80 32.36
N ARG A 103 0.42 -19.53 33.01
CA ARG A 103 0.25 -18.38 33.91
C ARG A 103 1.23 -18.46 35.08
N ASP A 104 1.27 -19.62 35.71
CA ASP A 104 1.92 -19.86 37.00
C ASP A 104 3.39 -20.34 36.82
N SER A 105 3.81 -20.65 35.58
CA SER A 105 5.19 -21.02 35.26
C SER A 105 6.23 -19.98 35.71
N LYS A 106 7.34 -20.46 36.25
CA LYS A 106 8.50 -19.65 36.63
C LYS A 106 9.42 -19.35 35.44
N ASN A 107 9.22 -20.00 34.29
CA ASN A 107 10.06 -19.83 33.10
C ASN A 107 9.78 -18.49 32.41
N ARG A 108 10.44 -17.43 32.90
CA ARG A 108 10.28 -16.06 32.40
C ARG A 108 10.66 -15.92 30.92
N ILE A 109 11.58 -16.76 30.44
CA ILE A 109 12.08 -16.71 29.06
C ILE A 109 10.99 -17.20 28.11
N LEU A 110 10.39 -18.38 28.36
CA LEU A 110 9.32 -18.90 27.53
C LEU A 110 8.07 -18.01 27.57
N LYS A 111 7.70 -17.47 28.75
CA LYS A 111 6.60 -16.49 28.84
C LYS A 111 6.86 -15.22 28.02
N ALA A 112 8.10 -14.75 27.98
CA ALA A 112 8.46 -13.61 27.13
C ALA A 112 8.35 -13.96 25.63
N ARG A 113 8.69 -15.20 25.24
CA ARG A 113 8.53 -15.67 23.86
C ARG A 113 7.06 -15.75 23.44
N VAL A 114 6.16 -16.25 24.30
CA VAL A 114 4.70 -16.22 24.04
C VAL A 114 4.21 -14.79 23.77
N ARG A 115 4.57 -13.81 24.61
CA ARG A 115 4.16 -12.40 24.42
C ARG A 115 4.70 -11.80 23.11
N LYS A 116 5.93 -12.16 22.74
CA LYS A 116 6.63 -11.63 21.55
C LYS A 116 6.36 -12.41 20.26
N ALA A 117 5.62 -13.51 20.33
CA ALA A 117 5.34 -14.36 19.18
C ALA A 117 4.68 -13.58 18.02
N LYS A 118 5.08 -13.91 16.80
CA LYS A 118 4.64 -13.27 15.54
C LYS A 118 3.65 -14.13 14.76
N SER A 119 3.39 -15.35 15.21
CA SER A 119 2.44 -16.28 14.59
C SER A 119 1.71 -17.10 15.67
N LEU A 120 0.55 -17.64 15.32
CA LEU A 120 -0.19 -18.57 16.18
C LEU A 120 0.64 -19.82 16.50
N GLY A 121 1.37 -20.35 15.50
CA GLY A 121 2.24 -21.51 15.69
C GLY A 121 3.32 -21.27 16.75
N GLU A 122 3.97 -20.10 16.74
CA GLU A 122 4.93 -19.74 17.80
C GLU A 122 4.28 -19.69 19.18
N ILE A 123 3.07 -19.12 19.30
CA ILE A 123 2.32 -19.07 20.57
C ILE A 123 2.12 -20.50 21.10
N TYR A 124 1.58 -21.40 20.27
CA TYR A 124 1.28 -22.77 20.67
C TYR A 124 2.53 -23.59 21.01
N ILE A 125 3.62 -23.43 20.26
CA ILE A 125 4.89 -24.13 20.54
C ILE A 125 5.45 -23.68 21.90
N PHE A 126 5.51 -22.37 22.17
CA PHE A 126 6.07 -21.89 23.43
C PHE A 126 5.17 -22.15 24.63
N ALA A 127 3.85 -22.03 24.46
CA ALA A 127 2.89 -22.40 25.51
C ALA A 127 2.97 -23.91 25.81
N GLY A 128 2.99 -24.76 24.78
CA GLY A 128 3.13 -26.21 24.93
C GLY A 128 4.45 -26.62 25.58
N ALA A 129 5.56 -25.93 25.27
CA ALA A 129 6.83 -26.17 25.95
C ALA A 129 6.75 -25.89 27.46
N ILE A 130 6.05 -24.83 27.86
CA ILE A 130 5.83 -24.52 29.29
C ILE A 130 4.95 -25.59 29.96
N VAL A 131 3.90 -26.04 29.29
CA VAL A 131 3.03 -27.11 29.81
C VAL A 131 3.83 -28.39 30.02
N THR A 132 4.64 -28.81 29.03
CA THR A 132 5.50 -29.99 29.16
C THR A 132 6.53 -29.85 30.29
N GLU A 133 7.14 -28.68 30.46
CA GLU A 133 8.05 -28.38 31.58
C GLU A 133 7.32 -28.56 32.93
N SER A 134 6.12 -27.98 33.06
CA SER A 134 5.28 -28.11 34.27
C SER A 134 4.89 -29.56 34.58
N LEU A 135 4.58 -30.36 33.56
CA LEU A 135 4.26 -31.77 33.72
C LEU A 135 5.50 -32.61 34.11
N SER A 136 6.68 -32.22 33.62
CA SER A 136 7.94 -32.90 34.00
C SER A 136 8.42 -32.57 35.41
N GLU A 137 8.11 -31.37 35.93
CA GLU A 137 8.43 -30.97 37.31
C GLU A 137 7.50 -31.64 38.35
N THR A 138 6.35 -32.15 37.92
CA THR A 138 5.35 -32.80 38.79
C THR A 138 5.43 -34.33 38.79
N ALA A 139 6.29 -34.92 37.94
CA ALA A 139 6.56 -36.36 37.85
C ALA A 139 7.77 -36.77 38.69
#